data_AF-A0A437D2Y5-F1
#
_entry.id   AF-A0A437D2Y5-F1
#
_cell.length_a   1.000
_cell.length_b   1.000
_cell.length_c   1.000
_cell.angle_alpha   90.00
_cell.angle_beta   90.00
_cell.angle_gamma   90.00
#
_symmetry.space_group_name_H-M   'P 1'
#
loop_
_entity.id
_entity.type
_entity.pdbx_description
1 polymer ?
#
loop_
_entity_poly.entity_id
_entity_poly.type
_entity_poly.pdbx_seq_one_letter_code
_entity_poly.pdbx_strand_id
1 'polypeptide(L)'
;MSCLHVLGVLLCGVCLATGDSEPQIQRQTAGRPGSAVLFFVAHQGSLRNIRFNPIIFDHVLVNQGSGYNNNTGVFTVPHAGVYQFVFSAQLCRGPNDNNWYFLVNGNQRMKCHAQVSGGDTVLNTCYYMEDLKAGDRVWVKQEVGSCAWASTASRTITFSGILLAREGISMLGGALSPQSLCPLTTLKRSVTSSSAGQSVTPLTAVVVGLLCLLMLN
;
A
#
# COMPACT_ATOMS: atom_id res chain seq x y z
N MET A 1 -65.63 41.32 12.33
CA MET A 1 -64.18 41.08 12.58
C MET A 1 -63.96 39.64 12.15
N SER A 2 -63.26 39.29 11.06
CA SER A 2 -62.07 39.90 10.49
C SER A 2 -61.92 39.49 9.02
N CYS A 3 -61.37 40.41 8.24
CA CYS A 3 -60.80 40.25 6.91
C CYS A 3 -59.62 39.24 6.94
N LEU A 4 -59.36 38.52 5.84
CA LEU A 4 -58.03 38.20 5.27
C LEU A 4 -58.23 37.25 4.08
N HIS A 5 -58.19 37.75 2.84
CA HIS A 5 -57.01 37.78 1.95
C HIS A 5 -56.57 36.40 1.42
N VAL A 6 -56.95 36.18 0.16
CA VAL A 6 -56.33 35.26 -0.80
C VAL A 6 -54.84 35.57 -0.88
N LEU A 7 -53.97 34.58 -0.65
CA LEU A 7 -52.58 34.66 -1.10
C LEU A 7 -51.99 33.26 -1.31
N GLY A 8 -51.52 33.02 -2.54
CA GLY A 8 -50.23 32.39 -2.80
C GLY A 8 -50.13 30.86 -2.70
N VAL A 9 -50.31 30.21 -3.84
CA VAL A 9 -49.65 28.94 -4.15
C VAL A 9 -48.13 29.17 -4.15
N LEU A 10 -47.40 28.42 -3.32
CA LEU A 10 -45.97 28.16 -3.50
C LEU A 10 -45.65 26.78 -2.90
N LEU A 11 -45.97 25.74 -3.66
CA LEU A 11 -45.40 24.40 -3.49
C LEU A 11 -43.93 24.46 -3.91
N CYS A 12 -43.04 24.70 -2.96
CA CYS A 12 -41.62 24.34 -3.10
C CYS A 12 -41.35 23.15 -2.18
N GLY A 13 -41.89 22.00 -2.57
CA GLY A 13 -41.67 20.72 -1.91
C GLY A 13 -40.47 20.03 -2.56
N VAL A 14 -39.32 20.20 -1.92
CA VAL A 14 -38.05 19.48 -2.08
C VAL A 14 -38.17 18.18 -2.89
N CYS A 15 -37.49 18.13 -4.04
CA CYS A 15 -37.22 16.88 -4.74
C CYS A 15 -36.45 15.95 -3.81
N LEU A 16 -37.11 14.91 -3.30
CA LEU A 16 -36.45 13.74 -2.74
C LEU A 16 -35.66 13.09 -3.88
N ALA A 17 -34.37 13.43 -3.98
CA ALA A 17 -33.44 12.68 -4.80
C ALA A 17 -33.37 11.26 -4.22
N THR A 18 -34.01 10.32 -4.90
CA THR A 18 -33.74 8.91 -4.73
C THR A 18 -32.26 8.73 -4.99
N GLY A 19 -31.53 8.30 -3.95
CA GLY A 19 -30.14 7.91 -4.06
C GLY A 19 -30.04 6.65 -4.90
N ASP A 20 -30.04 6.82 -6.22
CA ASP A 20 -29.57 5.80 -7.13
C ASP A 20 -28.08 5.60 -6.86
N SER A 21 -27.75 4.40 -6.38
CA SER A 21 -26.37 3.96 -6.24
C SER A 21 -25.81 3.78 -7.64
N GLU A 22 -25.15 4.82 -8.12
CA GLU A 22 -24.39 4.80 -9.35
C GLU A 22 -23.38 3.63 -9.30
N PRO A 23 -23.39 2.69 -10.26
CA PRO A 23 -22.37 1.66 -10.31
C PRO A 23 -21.04 2.36 -10.57
N GLN A 24 -20.19 2.39 -9.55
CA GLN A 24 -18.81 2.87 -9.65
C GLN A 24 -18.03 1.92 -10.57
N ILE A 25 -18.17 2.08 -11.88
CA ILE A 25 -17.28 1.50 -12.86
C ILE A 25 -15.94 2.20 -12.68
N GLN A 26 -15.10 1.62 -11.82
CA GLN A 26 -13.73 2.06 -11.65
C GLN A 26 -13.02 1.99 -12.99
N ARG A 27 -12.48 3.13 -13.42
CA ARG A 27 -11.64 3.24 -14.61
C ARG A 27 -10.43 2.32 -14.48
N GLN A 28 -10.50 1.15 -15.10
CA GLN A 28 -9.34 0.34 -15.43
C GLN A 28 -8.62 1.04 -16.60
N THR A 29 -7.75 1.99 -16.29
CA THR A 29 -6.91 2.62 -17.32
C THR A 29 -5.84 1.63 -17.76
N ALA A 30 -5.96 1.12 -18.98
CA ALA A 30 -4.92 0.34 -19.64
C ALA A 30 -3.58 1.11 -19.58
N GLY A 31 -2.57 0.47 -19.00
CA GLY A 31 -1.28 1.10 -18.70
C GLY A 31 -0.52 1.49 -19.97
N ARG A 32 -0.11 2.76 -20.06
CA ARG A 32 0.96 3.19 -20.99
C ARG A 32 2.29 2.52 -20.59
N PRO A 33 3.23 2.31 -21.52
CA PRO A 33 4.60 1.89 -21.16
C PRO A 33 5.18 2.85 -20.10
N GLY A 34 5.53 2.31 -18.93
CA GLY A 34 5.94 3.10 -17.75
C GLY A 34 4.82 3.37 -16.72
N SER A 35 3.63 2.81 -16.89
CA SER A 35 2.55 2.93 -15.91
C SER A 35 2.89 2.26 -14.59
N ALA A 36 2.52 2.91 -13.48
CA ALA A 36 2.64 2.37 -12.14
C ALA A 36 1.97 0.99 -12.02
N VAL A 37 2.50 0.13 -11.15
CA VAL A 37 1.87 -1.16 -10.81
C VAL A 37 1.54 -1.09 -9.33
N LEU A 38 0.25 -0.95 -9.03
CA LEU A 38 -0.24 -0.98 -7.66
C LEU A 38 -1.70 -1.43 -7.63
N PHE A 39 -2.08 -2.11 -6.56
CA PHE A 39 -3.46 -2.43 -6.28
C PHE A 39 -3.79 -2.25 -4.80
N PHE A 40 -5.05 -1.94 -4.55
CA PHE A 40 -5.64 -1.88 -3.22
C PHE A 40 -7.05 -2.45 -3.32
N VAL A 41 -7.28 -3.56 -2.64
CA VAL A 41 -8.55 -4.31 -2.69
C VAL A 41 -9.00 -4.69 -1.28
N ALA A 42 -10.31 -4.86 -1.12
CA ALA A 42 -10.94 -5.19 0.14
C ALA A 42 -11.92 -6.36 0.00
N HIS A 43 -12.13 -7.08 1.10
CA HIS A 43 -13.18 -8.09 1.25
C HIS A 43 -14.23 -7.57 2.23
N GLN A 44 -15.51 -7.76 1.92
CA GLN A 44 -16.60 -7.42 2.84
C GLN A 44 -17.17 -8.68 3.49
N GLY A 45 -17.60 -8.56 4.75
CA GLY A 45 -18.18 -9.67 5.50
C GLY A 45 -17.17 -10.32 6.43
N SER A 46 -17.27 -11.64 6.61
CA SER A 46 -16.45 -12.38 7.57
C SER A 46 -15.70 -13.52 6.91
N LEU A 47 -14.42 -13.63 7.25
CA LEU A 47 -13.60 -14.79 6.94
C LEU A 47 -13.51 -15.66 8.20
N ARG A 48 -14.39 -16.66 8.34
CA ARG A 48 -14.50 -17.46 9.56
C ARG A 48 -14.82 -18.93 9.27
N ASN A 49 -14.33 -19.82 10.13
CA ASN A 49 -14.66 -21.26 10.24
C ASN A 49 -14.34 -22.14 9.01
N ILE A 50 -13.94 -21.56 7.87
CA ILE A 50 -13.54 -22.29 6.68
C ILE A 50 -12.17 -21.82 6.19
N ARG A 51 -11.53 -22.66 5.38
CA ARG A 51 -10.31 -22.31 4.65
C ARG A 51 -10.69 -21.47 3.42
N PHE A 52 -10.02 -20.34 3.25
CA PHE A 52 -10.07 -19.55 2.01
C PHE A 52 -8.74 -19.69 1.29
N ASN A 53 -8.77 -20.18 0.04
CA ASN A 53 -7.56 -20.35 -0.77
C ASN A 53 -7.86 -20.26 -2.28
N PRO A 54 -7.66 -19.11 -2.92
CA PRO A 54 -7.33 -17.80 -2.34
C PRO A 54 -8.45 -17.17 -1.52
N ILE A 55 -8.13 -16.15 -0.72
CA ILE A 55 -9.15 -15.17 -0.30
C ILE A 55 -9.47 -14.28 -1.51
N ILE A 56 -10.75 -14.14 -1.81
CA ILE A 56 -11.23 -13.24 -2.87
C ILE A 56 -11.54 -11.87 -2.25
N PHE A 57 -10.82 -10.84 -2.68
CA PHE A 57 -11.12 -9.44 -2.37
C PHE A 57 -11.84 -8.86 -3.59
N ASP A 58 -13.16 -8.86 -3.54
CA ASP A 58 -14.07 -8.52 -4.63
C ASP A 58 -14.26 -7.00 -4.80
N HIS A 59 -14.05 -6.24 -3.72
CA HIS A 59 -14.08 -4.79 -3.75
C HIS A 59 -12.72 -4.23 -4.16
N VAL A 60 -12.57 -3.97 -5.46
CA VAL A 60 -11.41 -3.26 -6.00
C VAL A 60 -11.52 -1.77 -5.63
N LEU A 61 -10.42 -1.13 -5.23
CA LEU A 61 -10.33 0.33 -5.07
C LEU A 61 -9.30 0.92 -6.03
N VAL A 62 -8.16 0.24 -6.16
CA VAL A 62 -7.08 0.56 -7.10
C VAL A 62 -6.61 -0.73 -7.74
N ASN A 63 -6.36 -0.72 -9.05
CA ASN A 63 -5.75 -1.84 -9.78
C ASN A 63 -4.99 -1.33 -11.02
N GLN A 64 -4.05 -0.42 -10.79
CA GLN A 64 -3.24 0.17 -11.87
C GLN A 64 -2.20 -0.85 -12.35
N GLY A 65 -2.10 -1.02 -13.68
CA GLY A 65 -1.31 -2.11 -14.28
C GLY A 65 -2.09 -3.43 -14.38
N SER A 66 -3.34 -3.46 -13.91
CA SER A 66 -4.30 -4.57 -14.08
C SER A 66 -3.78 -5.95 -13.66
N GLY A 67 -2.91 -5.99 -12.64
CA GLY A 67 -2.31 -7.25 -12.16
C GLY A 67 -3.26 -8.06 -11.27
N TYR A 68 -4.18 -7.42 -10.54
CA TYR A 68 -5.09 -8.13 -9.63
C TYR A 68 -6.37 -8.59 -10.34
N ASN A 69 -6.79 -9.84 -10.09
CA ASN A 69 -8.04 -10.42 -10.60
C ASN A 69 -9.04 -10.65 -9.46
N ASN A 70 -10.10 -9.84 -9.42
CA ASN A 70 -11.12 -9.84 -8.37
C ASN A 70 -12.06 -11.05 -8.39
N ASN A 71 -12.08 -11.85 -9.45
CA ASN A 71 -12.84 -13.11 -9.48
C ASN A 71 -12.06 -14.27 -8.86
N THR A 72 -10.73 -14.14 -8.75
CA THR A 72 -9.85 -15.23 -8.28
C THR A 72 -9.10 -14.92 -6.99
N GLY A 73 -8.98 -13.65 -6.60
CA GLY A 73 -8.19 -13.26 -5.43
C GLY A 73 -6.67 -13.23 -5.70
N VAL A 74 -6.25 -13.33 -6.96
CA VAL A 74 -4.84 -13.48 -7.35
C VAL A 74 -4.30 -12.23 -8.02
N PHE A 75 -3.13 -11.78 -7.57
CA PHE A 75 -2.30 -10.81 -8.25
C PHE A 75 -1.29 -11.53 -9.16
N THR A 76 -1.29 -11.21 -10.45
CA THR A 76 -0.31 -11.71 -11.43
C THR A 76 0.70 -10.61 -11.72
N VAL A 77 1.97 -10.90 -11.49
CA VAL A 77 3.06 -9.94 -11.62
C VAL A 77 3.21 -9.52 -13.09
N PRO A 78 2.95 -8.24 -13.44
CA PRO A 78 3.03 -7.78 -14.84
C PRO A 78 4.46 -7.55 -15.32
N HIS A 79 5.37 -7.19 -14.40
CA HIS A 79 6.77 -6.90 -14.70
C HIS A 79 7.67 -7.46 -13.60
N ALA A 80 8.83 -7.99 -13.97
CA ALA A 80 9.79 -8.49 -13.00
C ALA A 80 10.34 -7.36 -12.11
N GLY A 81 10.67 -7.69 -10.87
CA GLY A 81 11.26 -6.78 -9.89
C GLY A 81 10.77 -6.98 -8.46
N VAL A 82 11.12 -6.04 -7.59
CA VAL A 82 10.81 -6.10 -6.15
C VAL A 82 9.42 -5.54 -5.89
N TYR A 83 8.56 -6.38 -5.29
CA TYR A 83 7.22 -6.00 -4.87
C TYR A 83 7.12 -5.93 -3.36
N GLN A 84 6.29 -5.01 -2.87
CA GLN A 84 5.79 -5.01 -1.50
C GLN A 84 4.31 -5.33 -1.52
N PHE A 85 3.90 -6.21 -0.62
CA PHE A 85 2.52 -6.58 -0.36
C PHE A 85 2.16 -6.31 1.09
N VAL A 86 0.92 -5.90 1.32
CA VAL A 86 0.36 -5.72 2.66
C VAL A 86 -0.97 -6.42 2.74
N PHE A 87 -1.15 -7.22 3.77
CA PHE A 87 -2.43 -7.80 4.14
C PHE A 87 -2.80 -7.28 5.52
N SER A 88 -4.01 -6.77 5.65
CA SER A 88 -4.58 -6.34 6.93
C SER A 88 -5.95 -6.96 7.15
N ALA A 89 -6.25 -7.30 8.40
CA ALA A 89 -7.54 -7.86 8.77
C ALA A 89 -7.90 -7.49 10.22
N GLN A 90 -9.10 -6.93 10.42
CA GLN A 90 -9.65 -6.76 11.76
C GLN A 90 -10.07 -8.14 12.29
N LEU A 91 -9.46 -8.56 13.40
CA LEU A 91 -9.70 -9.87 13.97
C LEU A 91 -11.07 -9.97 14.62
N CYS A 92 -11.68 -11.14 14.61
CA CYS A 92 -12.84 -11.37 15.47
C CYS A 92 -12.43 -11.36 16.94
N ARG A 93 -13.38 -11.00 17.81
CA ARG A 93 -13.22 -11.17 19.25
C ARG A 93 -13.19 -12.66 19.60
N GLY A 94 -12.52 -12.98 20.71
CA GLY A 94 -12.44 -14.33 21.25
C GLY A 94 -11.19 -15.11 20.85
N PRO A 95 -11.05 -16.36 21.34
CA PRO A 95 -9.81 -17.12 21.30
C PRO A 95 -9.58 -17.79 19.94
N ASN A 96 -9.30 -16.98 18.91
CA ASN A 96 -8.97 -17.47 17.58
C ASN A 96 -7.45 -17.51 17.41
N ASP A 97 -6.93 -18.62 16.91
CA ASP A 97 -5.55 -18.71 16.43
C ASP A 97 -5.53 -18.24 14.96
N ASN A 98 -5.27 -16.95 14.77
CA ASN A 98 -5.45 -16.32 13.46
C ASN A 98 -4.20 -16.45 12.62
N ASN A 99 -4.34 -17.13 11.48
CA ASN A 99 -3.26 -17.53 10.60
C ASN A 99 -3.63 -17.28 9.13
N TRP A 100 -2.95 -16.31 8.53
CA TRP A 100 -2.96 -16.07 7.09
C TRP A 100 -1.59 -16.33 6.49
N TYR A 101 -1.55 -16.51 5.17
CA TYR A 101 -0.31 -16.80 4.46
C TYR A 101 -0.24 -16.06 3.16
N PHE A 102 0.93 -15.53 2.83
CA PHE A 102 1.27 -15.13 1.47
C PHE A 102 1.79 -16.34 0.71
N LEU A 103 1.26 -16.53 -0.50
CA LEU A 103 1.68 -17.58 -1.41
C LEU A 103 2.22 -16.96 -2.69
N VAL A 104 3.29 -17.56 -3.22
CA VAL A 104 3.81 -17.31 -4.56
C VAL A 104 3.81 -18.62 -5.32
N ASN A 105 3.07 -18.68 -6.42
CA ASN A 105 2.95 -19.87 -7.27
C ASN A 105 2.59 -21.15 -6.47
N GLY A 106 1.75 -21.01 -5.44
CA GLY A 106 1.28 -22.13 -4.60
C GLY A 106 2.19 -22.46 -3.43
N ASN A 107 3.39 -21.87 -3.37
CA ASN A 107 4.32 -22.05 -2.26
C ASN A 107 4.08 -20.99 -1.20
N GLN A 108 3.92 -21.42 0.04
CA GLN A 108 3.83 -20.54 1.19
C GLN A 108 5.16 -19.82 1.41
N ARG A 109 5.14 -18.49 1.44
CA ARG A 109 6.32 -17.65 1.64
C ARG A 109 6.40 -17.07 3.03
N MET A 110 5.26 -16.60 3.54
CA MET A 110 5.21 -15.97 4.87
C MET A 110 3.91 -16.33 5.59
N LYS A 111 4.02 -16.53 6.91
CA LYS A 111 2.90 -16.68 7.84
C LYS A 111 2.61 -15.34 8.51
N CYS A 112 1.35 -14.93 8.50
CA CYS A 112 0.80 -13.79 9.20
C CYS A 112 -0.02 -14.31 10.37
N HIS A 113 0.54 -14.23 11.58
CA HIS A 113 -0.04 -14.80 12.80
C HIS A 113 -0.43 -13.71 13.80
N ALA A 114 -1.60 -13.84 14.40
CA ALA A 114 -2.00 -13.00 15.53
C ALA A 114 -2.92 -13.76 16.48
N GLN A 115 -2.66 -13.59 17.78
CA GLN A 115 -3.50 -14.11 18.85
C GLN A 115 -3.85 -12.96 19.79
N VAL A 116 -5.15 -12.83 20.09
CA VAL A 116 -5.66 -11.81 21.01
C VAL A 116 -6.32 -12.54 22.17
N SER A 117 -6.03 -12.09 23.40
CA SER A 117 -6.64 -12.62 24.61
C SER A 117 -7.98 -11.94 24.91
N GLY A 118 -8.88 -12.67 25.56
CA GLY A 118 -10.13 -12.12 26.07
C GLY A 118 -11.14 -11.69 25.00
N GLY A 119 -11.87 -10.61 25.29
CA GLY A 119 -12.93 -10.07 24.43
C GLY A 119 -12.47 -8.99 23.46
N ASP A 120 -11.16 -8.72 23.36
CA ASP A 120 -10.61 -7.64 22.56
C ASP A 120 -10.53 -8.00 21.07
N THR A 121 -10.27 -6.97 20.27
CA THR A 121 -10.06 -7.09 18.82
C THR A 121 -8.97 -6.12 18.39
N VAL A 122 -8.14 -6.54 17.44
CA VAL A 122 -7.05 -5.73 16.90
C VAL A 122 -7.03 -5.81 15.38
N LEU A 123 -6.42 -4.82 14.74
CA LEU A 123 -6.09 -4.87 13.33
C LEU A 123 -4.75 -5.59 13.17
N ASN A 124 -4.77 -6.80 12.62
CA ASN A 124 -3.55 -7.50 12.24
C ASN A 124 -3.06 -6.94 10.89
N THR A 125 -1.76 -6.63 10.77
CA THR A 125 -1.15 -6.14 9.52
C THR A 125 0.17 -6.83 9.28
N CYS A 126 0.34 -7.40 8.09
CA CYS A 126 1.52 -8.14 7.70
C CYS A 126 2.10 -7.61 6.40
N TYR A 127 3.41 -7.42 6.39
CA TYR A 127 4.19 -6.89 5.27
C TYR A 127 5.05 -7.99 4.67
N TYR A 128 4.97 -8.17 3.37
CA TYR A 128 5.73 -9.18 2.64
C TYR A 128 6.38 -8.53 1.42
N MET A 129 7.68 -8.76 1.23
CA MET A 129 8.43 -8.26 0.09
C MET A 129 9.21 -9.40 -0.54
N GLU A 130 9.18 -9.51 -1.86
CA GLU A 130 9.94 -10.50 -2.62
C GLU A 130 10.27 -9.94 -4.01
N ASP A 131 11.40 -10.37 -4.56
CA ASP A 131 11.74 -10.19 -5.97
C ASP A 131 10.99 -11.25 -6.80
N LEU A 132 10.16 -10.80 -7.72
CA LEU A 132 9.22 -11.65 -8.46
C LEU A 132 9.43 -11.49 -9.96
N LYS A 133 9.18 -12.57 -10.70
CA LYS A 133 9.24 -12.60 -12.16
C LYS A 133 7.89 -12.26 -12.75
N ALA A 134 7.91 -11.71 -13.97
CA ALA A 134 6.69 -11.54 -14.74
C ALA A 134 5.94 -12.89 -14.88
N GLY A 135 4.65 -12.89 -14.57
CA GLY A 135 3.80 -14.07 -14.55
C GLY A 135 3.69 -14.79 -13.20
N ASP A 136 4.53 -14.46 -12.21
CA ASP A 136 4.38 -15.00 -10.86
C ASP A 136 3.02 -14.61 -10.27
N ARG A 137 2.41 -15.55 -9.55
CA ARG A 137 1.06 -15.42 -8.99
C ARG A 137 1.13 -15.31 -7.47
N VAL A 138 0.61 -14.23 -6.93
CA VAL A 138 0.62 -13.89 -5.51
C VAL A 138 -0.80 -13.84 -4.96
N TRP A 139 -1.05 -14.47 -3.81
CA TRP A 139 -2.33 -14.37 -3.11
C TRP A 139 -2.22 -14.63 -1.62
N VAL A 140 -3.31 -14.35 -0.91
CA VAL A 140 -3.44 -14.61 0.53
C VAL A 140 -4.34 -15.82 0.77
N LYS A 141 -3.93 -16.72 1.66
CA LYS A 141 -4.72 -17.86 2.16
C LYS A 141 -5.07 -17.67 3.63
N GLN A 142 -6.24 -18.13 4.05
CA GLN A 142 -6.61 -18.27 5.46
C GLN A 142 -6.57 -19.73 5.91
N GLU A 143 -6.04 -20.00 7.10
CA GLU A 143 -6.18 -21.31 7.76
C GLU A 143 -7.49 -21.46 8.52
N VAL A 144 -7.97 -22.69 8.63
CA VAL A 144 -9.11 -23.04 9.48
C VAL A 144 -8.83 -22.60 10.92
N GLY A 145 -9.83 -22.03 11.60
CA GLY A 145 -9.70 -21.50 12.96
C GLY A 145 -9.37 -20.00 13.02
N SER A 146 -8.95 -19.40 11.91
CA SER A 146 -8.78 -17.94 11.82
C SER A 146 -10.12 -17.23 11.70
N CYS A 147 -10.20 -16.00 12.20
CA CYS A 147 -11.40 -15.19 12.13
C CYS A 147 -11.09 -13.71 11.90
N ALA A 148 -11.64 -13.16 10.81
CA ALA A 148 -11.66 -11.72 10.55
C ALA A 148 -13.04 -11.24 10.10
N TRP A 149 -13.29 -9.94 10.27
CA TRP A 149 -14.52 -9.31 9.83
C TRP A 149 -14.29 -7.89 9.31
N ALA A 150 -15.11 -7.48 8.35
CA ALA A 150 -15.19 -6.11 7.86
C ALA A 150 -16.64 -5.76 7.50
N SER A 151 -17.06 -4.55 7.87
CA SER A 151 -18.29 -3.93 7.38
C SER A 151 -18.03 -3.11 6.12
N THR A 152 -19.10 -2.76 5.39
CA THR A 152 -19.02 -1.87 4.22
C THR A 152 -18.41 -0.50 4.55
N ALA A 153 -18.57 -0.03 5.80
CA ALA A 153 -17.99 1.21 6.29
C ALA A 153 -16.52 1.08 6.71
N SER A 154 -16.13 -0.02 7.36
CA SER A 154 -14.78 -0.20 7.91
C SER A 154 -13.76 -0.69 6.89
N ARG A 155 -14.14 -1.60 5.98
CA ARG A 155 -13.29 -2.15 4.92
C ARG A 155 -11.90 -2.59 5.41
N THR A 156 -11.86 -3.25 6.56
CA THR A 156 -10.63 -3.57 7.30
C THR A 156 -9.95 -4.87 6.90
N ILE A 157 -10.58 -5.68 6.03
CA ILE A 157 -9.93 -6.84 5.41
C ILE A 157 -9.43 -6.39 4.04
N THR A 158 -8.13 -6.17 3.93
CA THR A 158 -7.50 -5.58 2.75
C THR A 158 -6.29 -6.37 2.30
N PHE A 159 -6.05 -6.31 0.99
CA PHE A 159 -4.84 -6.79 0.36
C PHE A 159 -4.36 -5.72 -0.62
N SER A 160 -3.08 -5.39 -0.56
CA SER A 160 -2.48 -4.39 -1.40
C SER A 160 -1.11 -4.82 -1.86
N GLY A 161 -0.66 -4.22 -2.95
CA GLY A 161 0.72 -4.39 -3.40
C GLY A 161 1.16 -3.33 -4.38
N ILE A 162 2.46 -3.11 -4.44
CA ILE A 162 3.12 -2.11 -5.28
C ILE A 162 4.44 -2.66 -5.82
N LEU A 163 4.74 -2.38 -7.09
CA LEU A 163 6.08 -2.56 -7.65
C LEU A 163 6.98 -1.45 -7.13
N LEU A 164 7.95 -1.79 -6.28
CA LEU A 164 8.92 -0.84 -5.75
C LEU A 164 10.03 -0.57 -6.74
N ALA A 165 10.59 -1.62 -7.34
CA ALA A 165 11.71 -1.53 -8.26
C ALA A 165 11.51 -2.48 -9.43
N ARG A 166 11.44 -1.97 -10.66
CA ARG A 166 11.38 -2.81 -11.86
C ARG A 166 12.77 -3.34 -12.19
N GLU A 167 12.88 -4.63 -12.45
CA GLU A 167 14.12 -5.22 -12.96
C GLU A 167 14.53 -4.55 -14.28
N GLY A 168 15.81 -4.24 -14.43
CA GLY A 168 16.34 -3.54 -15.62
C GLY A 168 16.10 -2.02 -15.63
N ILE A 169 15.46 -1.43 -14.63
CA ILE A 169 15.39 0.03 -14.43
C ILE A 169 16.19 0.38 -13.17
N SER A 170 17.29 1.11 -13.33
CA SER A 170 18.10 1.57 -12.19
C SER A 170 17.28 2.45 -11.26
N MET A 171 17.19 2.06 -10.00
CA MET A 171 16.49 2.78 -8.92
C MET A 171 17.29 3.99 -8.40
N LEU A 172 18.58 4.09 -8.75
CA LEU A 172 19.33 5.32 -8.58
C LEU A 172 18.87 6.27 -9.68
N GLY A 173 18.23 7.38 -9.27
CA GLY A 173 17.83 8.48 -10.13
C GLY A 173 18.90 8.74 -11.19
N GLY A 174 18.46 8.85 -12.44
CA GLY A 174 19.34 8.96 -13.59
C GLY A 174 20.49 9.92 -13.27
N ALA A 175 21.71 9.39 -13.34
CA ALA A 175 22.87 10.24 -13.51
C ALA A 175 22.50 11.22 -14.63
N LEU A 176 22.62 12.52 -14.34
CA LEU A 176 22.59 13.55 -15.37
C LEU A 176 23.47 13.05 -16.51
N SER A 177 22.85 12.75 -17.66
CA SER A 177 23.58 12.43 -18.88
C SER A 177 24.61 13.55 -19.09
N PRO A 178 25.92 13.26 -19.16
CA PRO A 178 26.91 14.29 -19.48
C PRO A 178 26.88 14.54 -20.99
N GLN A 179 25.79 15.09 -21.51
CA GLN A 179 25.70 15.55 -22.91
C GLN A 179 24.97 16.89 -23.10
N SER A 180 24.65 17.63 -22.03
CA SER A 180 24.31 19.06 -22.17
C SER A 180 25.43 19.93 -21.58
N LEU A 181 26.59 19.93 -22.25
CA LEU A 181 27.53 21.05 -22.08
C LEU A 181 26.91 22.29 -22.73
N CYS A 182 26.36 23.19 -21.92
CA CYS A 182 26.22 24.59 -22.31
C CYS A 182 27.61 25.14 -22.68
N PRO A 183 27.79 25.88 -23.79
CA PRO A 183 29.05 26.57 -24.02
C PRO A 183 29.20 27.69 -23.00
N LEU A 184 30.02 27.47 -21.98
CA LEU A 184 30.39 28.50 -21.02
C LEU A 184 31.36 29.45 -21.71
N THR A 185 30.88 30.64 -22.07
CA THR A 185 31.70 31.73 -22.60
C THR A 185 32.78 32.07 -21.57
N THR A 186 34.04 31.83 -21.90
CA THR A 186 35.20 32.17 -21.08
C THR A 186 35.27 33.67 -20.83
N LEU A 187 34.87 34.13 -19.65
CA LEU A 187 35.34 35.39 -19.09
C LEU A 187 36.60 35.10 -18.27
N LYS A 188 37.77 35.40 -18.84
CA LYS A 188 39.04 35.35 -18.11
C LYS A 188 39.01 36.43 -17.03
N ARG A 189 38.97 36.03 -15.76
CA ARG A 189 39.33 36.91 -14.64
C ARG A 189 40.52 36.30 -13.90
N SER A 190 41.69 36.87 -14.19
CA SER A 190 42.93 36.66 -13.46
C SER A 190 42.77 37.18 -12.03
N VAL A 191 42.91 36.33 -11.02
CA VAL A 191 43.38 36.73 -9.68
C VAL A 191 44.24 35.62 -9.10
N THR A 192 45.40 36.04 -8.60
CA THR A 192 46.54 35.34 -8.05
C THR A 192 46.24 34.48 -6.82
N SER A 193 47.01 33.38 -6.71
CA SER A 193 47.06 32.47 -5.56
C SER A 193 47.70 33.12 -4.34
N SER A 194 47.11 32.89 -3.17
CA SER A 194 47.79 32.99 -1.87
C SER A 194 47.38 31.80 -1.02
N SER A 195 48.36 30.97 -0.68
CA SER A 195 48.25 29.79 0.17
C SER A 195 48.30 30.19 1.64
N ALA A 196 47.35 29.71 2.43
CA ALA A 196 47.51 29.56 3.87
C ALA A 196 46.89 28.22 4.29
N GLY A 197 47.74 27.27 4.67
CA GLY A 197 47.31 26.01 5.24
C GLY A 197 46.85 26.18 6.67
N GLN A 198 45.87 25.37 7.09
CA GLN A 198 45.61 25.06 8.49
C GLN A 198 45.03 23.65 8.60
N SER A 199 45.64 22.89 9.48
CA SER A 199 45.33 21.53 9.91
C SER A 199 44.19 21.53 10.95
N VAL A 200 43.31 20.53 10.89
CA VAL A 200 42.33 20.25 11.98
C VAL A 200 42.28 18.74 12.24
N THR A 201 42.45 18.38 13.51
CA THR A 201 42.48 17.04 14.11
C THR A 201 41.06 16.51 14.44
N PRO A 202 40.84 15.19 14.58
CA PRO A 202 39.50 14.62 14.76
C PRO A 202 39.09 14.46 16.23
N LEU A 203 38.06 15.20 16.65
CA LEU A 203 37.27 14.94 17.86
C LEU A 203 36.06 14.06 17.52
N THR A 204 36.27 12.76 17.32
CA THR A 204 35.15 11.80 17.17
C THR A 204 35.32 10.50 17.97
N ALA A 205 36.45 10.30 18.65
CA ALA A 205 36.72 9.07 19.40
C ALA A 205 36.16 9.03 20.83
N VAL A 206 35.73 10.17 21.40
CA VAL A 206 35.30 10.24 22.82
C VAL A 206 33.81 9.91 23.02
N VAL A 207 32.97 10.02 21.98
CA VAL A 207 31.53 9.80 22.10
C VAL A 207 31.14 8.32 22.09
N VAL A 208 31.99 7.45 21.54
CA VAL A 208 31.72 6.00 21.47
C VAL A 208 31.93 5.31 22.83
N GLY A 209 32.76 5.87 23.71
CA GLY A 209 33.04 5.29 25.03
C GLY A 209 31.92 5.47 26.06
N LEU A 210 31.13 6.55 25.98
CA LEU A 210 30.07 6.81 26.96
C LEU A 210 28.75 6.08 26.70
N LEU A 211 28.52 5.59 25.48
CA LEU A 211 27.29 4.84 25.15
C LEU A 211 27.36 3.36 25.57
N CYS A 212 28.55 2.77 25.70
CA CYS A 212 28.71 1.37 26.13
C CYS A 212 28.49 1.15 27.64
N LEU A 213 28.47 2.20 28.47
CA LEU A 213 28.24 2.09 29.91
C LEU A 213 26.76 2.19 30.33
N LEU A 214 25.85 2.50 29.40
CA LEU A 214 24.41 2.62 29.68
C LEU A 214 23.59 1.37 29.32
N MET A 215 24.22 0.32 28.79
CA MET A 215 23.54 -0.93 28.38
C MET A 215 23.80 -2.11 29.35
N LEU A 216 24.33 -1.84 30.54
CA LEU A 216 24.73 -2.86 31.53
C LEU A 216 24.05 -2.69 32.90
N ASN A 217 22.89 -2.02 32.95
CA ASN A 217 22.04 -2.00 34.14
C ASN A 217 20.60 -2.41 33.77
#